data_AF-A0A1Q9SI17-F1
#
_entry.id   AF-A0A1Q9SI17-F1
#
_cell.length_a   1.000
_cell.length_b   1.000
_cell.length_c   1.000
_cell.angle_alpha   90.00
_cell.angle_beta   90.00
_cell.angle_gamma   90.00
#
_symmetry.space_group_name_H-M   'P 1'
#
loop_
_entity.id
_entity.type
_entity.pdbx_description
1 polymer ?
#
loop_
_entity_poly.entity_id
_entity_poly.type
_entity_poly.pdbx_seq_one_letter_code
_entity_poly.pdbx_strand_id
1 'polypeptide(L)'
;MSTMQTPLPHMFAASLYAAERLLAEAIHDEHVSVDAVVVLDALTEHVTAEAAPSLDAVARDAQLTPGQLDTALHDLAELGYLQELAEHAPHLSGLRAALDTAA
;
A
#
# COMPACT_ATOMS: atom_id res chain seq x y z
N MET A 1 -13.08 -34.04 -3.72
CA MET A 1 -13.83 -32.88 -3.18
C MET A 1 -13.11 -31.65 -3.68
N SER A 2 -13.58 -31.07 -4.80
CA SER A 2 -12.96 -29.87 -5.37
C SER A 2 -13.44 -28.67 -4.59
N THR A 3 -12.52 -27.95 -3.96
CA THR A 3 -12.77 -26.65 -3.33
C THR A 3 -13.32 -25.71 -4.39
N MET A 4 -14.56 -25.25 -4.21
CA MET A 4 -15.10 -24.16 -5.02
C MET A 4 -14.22 -22.93 -4.75
N GLN A 5 -13.31 -22.62 -5.68
CA GLN A 5 -12.67 -21.31 -5.75
C GLN A 5 -13.79 -20.29 -5.95
N THR A 6 -14.14 -19.55 -4.90
CA THR A 6 -14.96 -18.36 -5.04
C THR A 6 -14.19 -17.43 -5.97
N PRO A 7 -14.68 -17.11 -7.18
CA PRO A 7 -13.97 -16.19 -8.04
C PRO A 7 -13.93 -14.85 -7.31
N LEU A 8 -12.72 -14.35 -7.05
CA LEU A 8 -12.54 -12.94 -6.69
C LEU A 8 -13.33 -12.14 -7.72
N PRO A 9 -14.29 -11.29 -7.30
CA PRO A 9 -15.03 -10.47 -8.23
C PRO A 9 -14.04 -9.75 -9.14
N HIS A 10 -14.18 -9.87 -10.46
CA HIS A 10 -13.26 -9.25 -11.44
C HIS A 10 -13.04 -7.75 -11.19
N MET A 11 -13.97 -7.12 -10.47
CA MET A 11 -13.91 -5.73 -10.01
C MET A 11 -12.71 -5.42 -9.09
N PHE A 12 -12.19 -6.38 -8.32
CA PHE A 12 -11.04 -6.19 -7.42
C PHE A 12 -9.70 -6.65 -8.00
N ALA A 13 -9.74 -7.46 -9.06
CA ALA A 13 -8.53 -8.01 -9.67
C ALA A 13 -7.62 -6.92 -10.25
N ALA A 14 -8.19 -5.81 -10.72
CA ALA A 14 -7.43 -4.68 -11.25
C ALA A 14 -6.62 -3.96 -10.16
N SER A 15 -7.23 -3.69 -9.00
CA SER A 15 -6.56 -3.02 -7.88
C SER A 15 -5.45 -3.88 -7.30
N LEU A 16 -5.71 -5.17 -7.10
CA LEU A 16 -4.70 -6.12 -6.60
C LEU A 16 -3.54 -6.26 -7.58
N TYR A 17 -3.82 -6.46 -8.88
CA TYR A 17 -2.78 -6.57 -9.89
C TYR A 17 -1.91 -5.30 -9.99
N ALA A 18 -2.54 -4.12 -9.92
CA ALA A 18 -1.80 -2.87 -9.95
C ALA A 18 -0.87 -2.72 -8.74
N ALA A 19 -1.35 -3.09 -7.55
CA ALA A 19 -0.57 -3.05 -6.32
C ALA A 19 0.60 -4.04 -6.34
N GLU A 20 0.38 -5.28 -6.78
CA GLU A 20 1.45 -6.29 -6.94
C GLU A 20 2.49 -5.85 -7.96
N ARG A 21 2.07 -5.20 -9.07
CA ARG A 21 3.00 -4.63 -10.05
C ARG A 21 3.85 -3.53 -9.43
N LEU A 22 3.24 -2.59 -8.70
CA LEU A 22 3.96 -1.50 -8.03
C LEU A 22 4.95 -2.04 -6.99
N LEU A 23 4.56 -3.07 -6.23
CA LEU A 23 5.45 -3.75 -5.30
C LEU A 23 6.64 -4.39 -6.03
N ALA A 24 6.39 -5.06 -7.14
CA ALA A 24 7.46 -5.64 -7.95
C ALA A 24 8.39 -4.56 -8.51
N GLU A 25 7.87 -3.42 -8.94
CA GLU A 25 8.68 -2.27 -9.40
C GLU A 25 9.55 -1.72 -8.26
N ALA A 26 8.93 -1.47 -7.10
CA ALA A 26 9.61 -0.96 -5.92
C ALA A 26 10.74 -1.87 -5.41
N ILE A 27 10.57 -3.20 -5.45
CA ILE A 27 11.61 -4.17 -5.07
C ILE A 27 12.87 -4.04 -5.94
N HIS A 28 12.72 -3.64 -7.20
CA HIS A 28 13.83 -3.52 -8.16
C HIS A 28 14.36 -2.08 -8.30
N ASP A 29 13.74 -1.12 -7.62
CA ASP A 29 14.15 0.29 -7.64
C ASP A 29 15.15 0.59 -6.53
N GLU A 30 16.37 0.98 -6.90
CA GLU A 30 17.44 1.30 -5.95
C GLU A 30 17.18 2.55 -5.10
N HIS A 31 16.20 3.37 -5.49
CA HIS A 31 15.80 4.58 -4.74
C HIS A 31 14.75 4.29 -3.67
N VAL A 32 14.12 3.11 -3.70
CA VAL A 32 13.11 2.73 -2.71
C VAL A 32 13.80 2.04 -1.53
N SER A 33 13.58 2.56 -0.33
CA SER A 33 14.10 1.96 0.89
C SER A 33 13.41 0.62 1.20
N VAL A 34 14.09 -0.27 1.92
CA VAL A 34 13.49 -1.56 2.33
C VAL A 34 12.22 -1.34 3.15
N ASP A 35 12.23 -0.34 4.06
CA ASP A 35 11.06 0.01 4.86
C ASP A 35 9.89 0.48 3.96
N ALA A 36 10.17 1.25 2.89
CA ALA A 36 9.17 1.64 1.89
C ALA A 36 8.60 0.45 1.11
N VAL A 37 9.43 -0.52 0.71
CA VAL A 37 8.95 -1.77 0.09
C VAL A 37 8.02 -2.53 1.03
N VAL A 38 8.38 -2.66 2.31
CA VAL A 38 7.57 -3.37 3.31
C VAL A 38 6.24 -2.64 3.56
N VAL A 39 6.23 -1.30 3.56
CA VAL A 39 4.98 -0.54 3.66
C VAL A 39 4.10 -0.75 2.43
N LEU A 40 4.68 -0.79 1.23
CA LEU A 40 3.92 -1.02 -0.01
C LEU A 40 3.31 -2.44 -0.06
N ASP A 41 4.04 -3.44 0.44
CA ASP A 41 3.55 -4.80 0.64
C ASP A 41 2.37 -4.82 1.62
N ALA A 42 2.53 -4.19 2.79
CA ALA A 42 1.44 -4.06 3.76
C ALA A 42 0.20 -3.36 3.18
N LEU A 43 0.38 -2.31 2.38
CA LEU A 43 -0.73 -1.61 1.72
C LEU A 43 -1.43 -2.46 0.66
N THR A 44 -0.71 -3.38 0.01
CA THR A 44 -1.27 -4.30 -1.00
C THR A 44 -2.36 -5.18 -0.39
N GLU A 45 -2.24 -5.58 0.87
CA GLU A 45 -3.29 -6.33 1.60
C GLU A 45 -4.59 -5.53 1.81
N HIS A 46 -4.53 -4.19 1.72
CA HIS A 46 -5.66 -3.29 1.97
C HIS A 46 -6.31 -2.73 0.70
N VAL A 47 -5.79 -3.04 -0.50
CA VAL A 47 -6.29 -2.45 -1.76
C VAL A 47 -7.69 -2.92 -2.16
N THR A 48 -8.15 -4.04 -1.60
CA THR A 48 -9.51 -4.54 -1.79
C THR A 48 -10.43 -4.27 -0.60
N ALA A 49 -9.93 -3.63 0.46
CA ALA A 49 -10.71 -3.29 1.63
C ALA A 49 -11.76 -2.20 1.30
N GLU A 50 -12.88 -2.20 2.02
CA GLU A 50 -13.94 -1.20 1.86
C GLU A 50 -13.55 0.19 2.40
N ALA A 51 -12.56 0.23 3.28
CA ALA A 51 -12.09 1.45 3.94
C ALA A 51 -10.57 1.48 4.02
N ALA A 52 -10.01 2.69 4.10
CA ALA A 52 -8.58 2.90 4.28
C ALA A 52 -8.10 2.30 5.62
N PRO A 53 -6.91 1.67 5.65
CA PRO A 53 -6.30 1.26 6.91
C PRO A 53 -5.88 2.49 7.71
N SER A 54 -5.86 2.37 9.04
CA SER A 54 -5.22 3.38 9.90
C SER A 54 -3.70 3.27 9.81
N LEU A 55 -2.98 4.37 10.06
CA LEU A 55 -1.51 4.35 10.12
C LEU A 55 -0.99 3.34 11.16
N ASP A 56 -1.68 3.19 12.30
CA ASP A 56 -1.34 2.17 13.30
C ASP A 56 -1.49 0.73 12.81
N ALA A 57 -2.46 0.49 11.91
CA ALA A 57 -2.63 -0.84 11.30
C ALA A 57 -1.49 -1.10 10.32
N VAL A 58 -1.17 -0.14 9.44
CA VAL A 58 -0.06 -0.25 8.49
C VAL A 58 1.28 -0.42 9.21
N ALA A 59 1.54 0.35 10.28
CA ALA A 59 2.75 0.20 11.09
C ALA A 59 2.89 -1.20 11.67
N ARG A 60 1.78 -1.80 12.13
CA ARG A 60 1.76 -3.15 12.70
C ARG A 60 2.02 -4.20 11.64
N ASP A 61 1.36 -4.08 10.50
CA ASP A 61 1.50 -5.02 9.38
C ASP A 61 2.93 -4.97 8.82
N ALA A 62 3.50 -3.77 8.71
CA ALA A 62 4.88 -3.53 8.28
C ALA A 62 5.93 -3.79 9.38
N GLN A 63 5.52 -4.01 10.64
CA GLN A 63 6.39 -4.14 11.81
C GLN A 63 7.36 -2.95 12.00
N LEU A 64 6.91 -1.75 11.67
CA LEU A 64 7.69 -0.51 11.76
C LEU A 64 7.30 0.32 12.97
N THR A 65 8.25 1.09 13.48
CA THR A 65 7.94 2.16 14.43
C THR A 65 7.22 3.32 13.71
N PRO A 66 6.48 4.19 14.43
CA PRO A 66 5.81 5.33 13.81
C PRO A 66 6.74 6.24 13.00
N GLY A 67 7.97 6.49 13.47
CA GLY A 67 8.94 7.33 12.75
C GLY A 67 9.48 6.66 11.47
N GLN A 68 9.66 5.35 11.48
CA GLN A 68 10.04 4.60 10.27
C GLN A 68 8.90 4.56 9.27
N LEU A 69 7.67 4.32 9.73
CA LEU A 69 6.49 4.36 8.87
C LEU A 69 6.34 5.72 8.21
N ASP A 70 6.49 6.80 8.97
CA ASP A 70 6.40 8.17 8.46
C ASP A 70 7.44 8.45 7.38
N THR A 71 8.71 8.08 7.62
CA THR A 71 9.79 8.21 6.64
C THR A 71 9.50 7.38 5.38
N ALA A 72 9.13 6.11 5.54
CA ALA A 72 8.81 5.22 4.43
C ALA A 72 7.62 5.70 3.58
N LEU A 73 6.57 6.21 4.24
CA LEU A 73 5.43 6.79 3.56
C LEU A 73 5.79 8.09 2.84
N HIS A 74 6.71 8.89 3.39
CA HIS A 74 7.24 10.08 2.72
C HIS A 74 8.03 9.71 1.46
N ASP A 75 8.92 8.71 1.55
CA ASP A 75 9.69 8.20 0.40
C ASP A 75 8.75 7.72 -0.73
N LEU A 76 7.75 6.88 -0.40
CA LEU A 76 6.76 6.41 -1.37
C LEU A 76 5.91 7.55 -1.95
N ALA A 77 5.68 8.60 -1.17
CA ALA A 77 4.97 9.79 -1.60
C ALA A 77 5.81 10.62 -2.59
N GLU A 78 7.10 10.83 -2.34
CA GLU A 78 7.99 11.58 -3.22
C GLU A 78 8.25 10.84 -4.54
N LEU A 79 8.36 9.52 -4.48
CA LEU A 79 8.56 8.65 -5.64
C LEU A 79 7.27 8.40 -6.44
N GLY A 80 6.11 8.85 -5.95
CA GLY A 80 4.83 8.76 -6.66
C GLY A 80 4.06 7.45 -6.50
N TYR A 81 4.63 6.43 -5.84
CA TYR A 81 3.98 5.14 -5.61
C TYR A 81 2.63 5.26 -4.89
N LEU A 82 2.50 6.15 -3.90
CA LEU A 82 1.22 6.33 -3.20
C LEU A 82 0.14 6.95 -4.09
N GLN A 83 0.51 7.83 -5.03
CA GLN A 83 -0.43 8.41 -5.96
C GLN A 83 -0.93 7.36 -6.95
N GLU A 84 -0.01 6.61 -7.54
CA GLU A 84 -0.36 5.55 -8.50
C GLU A 84 -1.20 4.44 -7.85
N LEU A 85 -0.87 4.05 -6.61
CA LEU A 85 -1.69 3.11 -5.85
C LEU A 85 -3.12 3.64 -5.63
N ALA A 86 -3.26 4.92 -5.31
CA ALA A 86 -4.57 5.54 -5.09
C ALA A 86 -5.43 5.67 -6.36
N GLU A 87 -4.83 5.70 -7.56
CA GLU A 87 -5.59 5.64 -8.83
C GLU A 87 -6.33 4.30 -8.98
N HIS A 88 -5.79 3.24 -8.38
CA HIS A 88 -6.34 1.90 -8.41
C HIS A 88 -7.12 1.52 -7.14
N ALA A 89 -6.81 2.17 -6.01
CA ALA A 89 -7.45 1.99 -4.72
C ALA A 89 -7.78 3.35 -4.08
N PRO A 90 -8.85 4.05 -4.53
CA PRO A 90 -9.12 5.44 -4.15
C PRO A 90 -9.28 5.71 -2.66
N HIS A 91 -9.72 4.71 -1.88
CA HIS A 91 -9.81 4.82 -0.42
C HIS A 91 -8.45 5.07 0.22
N LEU A 92 -7.35 4.62 -0.38
CA LEU A 92 -5.99 4.81 0.15
C LEU A 92 -5.46 6.24 -0.04
N SER A 93 -6.12 7.09 -0.83
CA SER A 93 -5.72 8.50 -1.02
C SER A 93 -5.65 9.30 0.28
N GLY A 94 -6.40 8.89 1.31
CA GLY A 94 -6.39 9.50 2.64
C GLY A 94 -5.09 9.31 3.42
N LEU A 95 -4.24 8.33 3.08
CA LEU A 95 -2.96 8.10 3.76
C LEU A 95 -2.00 9.26 3.57
N ARG A 96 -1.97 9.87 2.37
CA ARG A 96 -1.19 11.09 2.10
C ARG A 96 -1.66 12.25 2.97
N ALA A 97 -2.98 12.47 3.03
CA ALA A 97 -3.55 13.54 3.84
C ALA A 97 -3.31 13.36 5.35
N ALA A 98 -3.21 12.11 5.81
CA ALA A 98 -2.88 11.78 7.20
C ALA A 98 -1.42 12.13 7.56
N LEU A 99 -0.49 12.05 6.60
CA LEU A 99 0.91 12.49 6.80
C LEU A 99 1.00 14.01 6.93
N ASP A 100 0.32 14.73 6.04
CA ASP A 100 0.34 16.21 6.02
C ASP A 100 -0.29 16.84 7.27
N THR A 101 -1.12 16.09 8.01
CA THR A 101 -1.77 16.55 9.25
C THR A 101 -1.00 16.16 10.52
N ALA A 102 0.01 15.29 10.42
CA ALA A 102 0.86 14.87 11.54
C ALA A 102 2.14 15.71 11.71
N ALA A 103 2.50 16.52 10.70
CA ALA A 103 3.62 17.46 10.69
C ALA A 103 3.26 18.84 11.31
#